data_AF-A0A821W553-F1
#
_entry.id   AF-A0A821W553-F1
#
_cell.length_a   1.000
_cell.length_b   1.000
_cell.length_c   1.000
_cell.angle_alpha   90.00
_cell.angle_beta   90.00
_cell.angle_gamma   90.00
#
_symmetry.space_group_name_H-M   'P 1'
#
loop_
_entity.id
_entity.type
_entity.pdbx_description
1 polymer ?
#
loop_
_entity_poly.entity_id
_entity_poly.type
_entity_poly.pdbx_seq_one_letter_code
_entity_poly.pdbx_strand_id
1 'polypeptide(L)'
;ITDSTDLWELEKAVSSKDISARRIKRWSFSINELLKDPIGRDLFWKFLDKEYSSENLRFYEACIQLRFHTSQKDVLNRVKEIYNEFLSPGAYYSINIDQRVMNLTKNNMINFPNRYTFDEAQDHIFNLMNRDTYARFLRSETYKELLLGGKKKVGMKPGRLSIVIRNPVENLSSSSSALTGGNNEKYLLGTSPR
;
A
#
# COMPACT_ATOMS: atom_id res chain seq x y z
N ILE A 1 -31.15 22.74 -1.97
CA ILE A 1 -30.66 21.72 -2.92
C ILE A 1 -30.78 22.36 -4.29
N THR A 2 -29.67 22.51 -5.02
CA THR A 2 -29.66 23.04 -6.39
C THR A 2 -29.55 21.86 -7.33
N ASP A 3 -30.35 21.78 -8.40
CA ASP A 3 -30.30 20.72 -9.43
C ASP A 3 -29.04 20.80 -10.33
N SER A 4 -27.94 21.29 -9.78
CA SER A 4 -26.66 21.41 -10.48
C SER A 4 -25.81 20.16 -10.23
N THR A 5 -25.30 19.58 -11.32
CA THR A 5 -24.35 18.46 -11.31
C THR A 5 -22.90 18.93 -11.14
N ASP A 6 -22.67 20.25 -11.03
CA ASP A 6 -21.33 20.87 -11.02
C ASP A 6 -20.45 20.32 -9.90
N LEU A 7 -21.01 20.01 -8.73
CA LEU A 7 -20.24 19.46 -7.60
C LEU A 7 -19.67 18.06 -7.91
N TRP A 8 -20.48 17.21 -8.56
CA TRP A 8 -20.12 15.85 -8.94
C TRP A 8 -19.20 15.84 -10.17
N GLU A 9 -19.40 16.78 -11.08
CA GLU A 9 -18.53 16.99 -12.24
C GLU A 9 -17.18 17.57 -11.82
N LEU A 10 -17.13 18.50 -10.86
CA LEU A 10 -15.87 19.02 -10.31
C LEU A 10 -15.08 17.93 -9.56
N GLU A 11 -15.76 16.97 -8.93
CA GLU A 11 -15.14 15.82 -8.27
C GLU A 11 -14.60 14.78 -9.27
N LYS A 12 -15.33 14.54 -10.38
CA LYS A 12 -14.92 13.64 -11.47
C LYS A 12 -13.90 14.25 -12.44
N ALA A 13 -13.95 15.56 -12.69
CA ALA A 13 -13.15 16.28 -13.68
C ALA A 13 -11.78 16.74 -13.16
N VAL A 14 -11.31 16.23 -12.01
CA VAL A 14 -9.96 16.56 -11.48
C VAL A 14 -8.88 15.85 -12.31
N SER A 15 -8.69 16.35 -13.52
CA SER A 15 -7.44 16.35 -14.22
C SER A 15 -6.42 17.10 -13.36
N SER A 16 -5.62 16.35 -12.61
CA SER A 16 -4.21 16.52 -12.19
C SER A 16 -3.61 17.91 -11.82
N LYS A 17 -4.33 19.03 -11.89
CA LYS A 17 -3.74 20.37 -11.79
C LYS A 17 -4.17 21.18 -10.58
N ASP A 18 -5.37 20.96 -10.02
CA ASP A 18 -5.80 21.67 -8.80
C ASP A 18 -6.57 20.73 -7.85
N ILE A 19 -5.87 20.21 -6.82
CA ILE A 19 -6.50 19.44 -5.74
C ILE A 19 -7.09 20.45 -4.75
N SER A 20 -8.40 20.35 -4.46
CA SER A 20 -9.03 21.33 -3.56
C SER A 20 -8.43 21.28 -2.15
N ALA A 21 -8.25 22.43 -1.52
CA ALA A 21 -7.74 22.51 -0.15
C ALA A 21 -8.61 21.73 0.86
N ARG A 22 -9.91 21.60 0.58
CA ARG A 22 -10.83 20.78 1.38
C ARG A 22 -10.48 19.29 1.29
N ARG A 23 -10.18 18.79 0.08
CA ARG A 23 -9.77 17.40 -0.15
C ARG A 23 -8.44 17.10 0.56
N ILE A 24 -7.46 18.00 0.42
CA ILE A 24 -6.14 17.85 1.08
C ILE A 24 -6.29 17.85 2.61
N LYS A 25 -7.08 18.77 3.18
CA LYS A 25 -7.32 18.82 4.64
C LYS A 25 -7.90 17.51 5.18
N ARG A 26 -8.76 16.86 4.40
CA ARG A 26 -9.39 15.59 4.80
C ARG A 26 -8.37 14.49 5.06
N TRP A 27 -7.24 14.49 4.36
CA TRP A 27 -6.15 13.53 4.58
C TRP A 27 -5.55 13.62 5.98
N SER A 28 -5.63 14.77 6.65
CA SER A 28 -5.11 14.92 8.03
C SER A 28 -6.02 14.35 9.12
N PHE A 29 -7.27 14.03 8.81
CA PHE A 29 -8.21 13.52 9.81
C PHE A 29 -7.87 12.09 10.24
N SER A 30 -7.38 11.26 9.31
CA SER A 30 -6.81 9.95 9.62
C SER A 30 -6.07 9.40 8.40
N ILE A 31 -5.13 8.49 8.65
CA ILE A 31 -4.47 7.73 7.59
C ILE A 31 -5.50 6.99 6.70
N ASN A 32 -6.65 6.57 7.25
CA ASN A 32 -7.72 5.97 6.45
C ASN A 32 -8.29 6.94 5.40
N GLU A 33 -8.49 8.21 5.74
CA GLU A 33 -8.96 9.21 4.77
C GLU A 33 -7.90 9.53 3.71
N LEU A 34 -6.61 9.51 4.09
CA LEU A 34 -5.50 9.63 3.15
C LEU A 34 -5.44 8.45 2.17
N LEU A 35 -5.54 7.21 2.66
CA LEU A 35 -5.41 6.00 1.85
C LEU A 35 -6.62 5.74 0.95
N LYS A 36 -7.83 6.15 1.37
CA LYS A 36 -9.04 6.08 0.53
C LYS A 36 -8.93 6.98 -0.71
N ASP A 37 -8.24 8.11 -0.60
CA ASP A 37 -8.04 9.04 -1.71
C ASP A 37 -6.89 8.55 -2.63
N PRO A 38 -7.14 8.26 -3.92
CA PRO A 38 -6.09 7.81 -4.84
C PRO A 38 -4.91 8.79 -4.96
N ILE A 39 -5.18 10.10 -4.90
CA ILE A 39 -4.14 11.13 -4.99
C ILE A 39 -3.36 11.22 -3.68
N GLY A 40 -4.07 11.21 -2.55
CA GLY A 40 -3.46 11.19 -1.22
C GLY A 40 -2.53 9.99 -1.06
N ARG A 41 -3.00 8.81 -1.48
CA ARG A 41 -2.23 7.56 -1.45
C ARG A 41 -0.99 7.60 -2.33
N ASP A 42 -1.07 8.10 -3.57
CA ASP A 42 0.11 8.21 -4.45
C ASP A 42 1.17 9.16 -3.88
N LEU A 43 0.74 10.29 -3.33
CA LEU A 43 1.64 11.23 -2.67
C LEU A 43 2.28 10.64 -1.41
N PHE A 44 1.50 9.91 -0.62
CA PHE A 44 2.01 9.21 0.55
C PHE A 44 3.00 8.11 0.16
N TRP A 45 2.71 7.33 -0.89
CA TRP A 45 3.64 6.35 -1.44
C TRP A 45 4.97 7.00 -1.85
N LYS A 46 4.92 8.12 -2.59
CA LYS A 46 6.13 8.87 -2.98
C LYS A 46 6.92 9.39 -1.78
N PHE A 47 6.23 9.77 -0.70
CA PHE A 47 6.87 10.18 0.54
C PHE A 47 7.59 8.99 1.21
N LEU A 48 6.90 7.85 1.32
CA LEU A 48 7.49 6.62 1.87
C LEU A 48 8.68 6.12 1.05
N ASP A 49 8.61 6.23 -0.27
CA ASP A 49 9.68 5.80 -1.19
C ASP A 49 10.96 6.61 -0.97
N LYS A 50 10.84 7.92 -0.75
CA LYS A 50 11.97 8.80 -0.38
C LYS A 50 12.57 8.46 0.99
N GLU A 51 11.75 7.92 1.89
CA GLU A 51 12.16 7.50 3.23
C GLU A 51 12.46 5.99 3.31
N TYR A 52 12.54 5.29 2.17
CA TYR A 52 12.81 3.84 2.09
C TYR A 52 11.89 3.00 2.99
N SER A 53 10.60 3.33 3.01
CA SER A 53 9.58 2.66 3.84
C SER A 53 8.30 2.32 3.06
N SER A 54 8.38 2.30 1.73
CA SER A 54 7.24 2.09 0.82
C SER A 54 6.72 0.65 0.82
N GLU A 55 7.53 -0.30 1.29
CA GLU A 55 7.15 -1.70 1.49
C GLU A 55 5.99 -1.88 2.46
N ASN A 56 5.89 -1.02 3.49
CA ASN A 56 4.81 -1.06 4.48
C ASN A 56 3.44 -0.80 3.84
N LEU A 57 3.35 0.24 3.00
CA LEU A 57 2.12 0.55 2.28
C LEU A 57 1.82 -0.53 1.24
N ARG A 58 2.84 -1.02 0.54
CA ARG A 58 2.70 -2.08 -0.46
C ARG A 58 2.14 -3.37 0.16
N PHE A 59 2.64 -3.78 1.33
CA PHE A 59 2.13 -4.92 2.08
C PHE A 59 0.69 -4.69 2.54
N TYR A 60 0.39 -3.50 3.09
CA TYR A 60 -0.96 -3.15 3.52
C TYR A 60 -1.97 -3.22 2.37
N GLU A 61 -1.63 -2.69 1.19
CA GLU A 61 -2.47 -2.77 -0.01
C GLU A 61 -2.61 -4.21 -0.51
N ALA A 62 -1.54 -5.00 -0.48
CA ALA A 62 -1.59 -6.41 -0.84
C ALA A 62 -2.60 -7.21 0.03
N CYS A 63 -2.68 -6.90 1.33
CA CYS A 63 -3.66 -7.49 2.24
C CYS A 63 -5.10 -7.06 1.90
N ILE A 64 -5.33 -5.78 1.58
CA ILE A 64 -6.65 -5.31 1.11
C ILE A 64 -7.05 -6.03 -0.17
N GLN A 65 -6.13 -6.16 -1.14
CA GLN A 65 -6.37 -6.87 -2.40
C GLN A 65 -6.71 -8.34 -2.17
N LEU A 66 -5.99 -9.02 -1.26
CA LEU A 66 -6.31 -10.39 -0.86
C LEU A 66 -7.74 -10.50 -0.31
N ARG A 67 -8.10 -9.59 0.61
CA ARG A 67 -9.37 -9.64 1.33
C ARG A 67 -10.57 -9.37 0.42
N PHE A 68 -10.52 -8.30 -0.37
CA PHE A 68 -11.71 -7.78 -1.06
C PHE A 68 -11.74 -8.02 -2.58
N HIS A 69 -10.59 -8.23 -3.22
CA HIS A 69 -10.49 -8.20 -4.69
C HIS A 69 -9.96 -9.48 -5.32
N THR A 70 -9.31 -10.34 -4.54
CA THR A 70 -8.84 -11.65 -5.02
C THR A 70 -10.02 -12.59 -5.17
N SER A 71 -10.05 -13.42 -6.22
CA SER A 71 -11.10 -14.42 -6.43
C SER A 71 -10.88 -15.64 -5.52
N GLN A 72 -11.94 -16.38 -5.13
CA GLN A 72 -11.79 -17.48 -4.15
C GLN A 72 -10.78 -18.56 -4.60
N LYS A 73 -10.74 -18.87 -5.89
CA LYS A 73 -9.79 -19.84 -6.47
C LYS A 73 -8.32 -19.38 -6.37
N ASP A 74 -8.08 -18.07 -6.29
CA ASP A 74 -6.73 -17.50 -6.32
C ASP A 74 -6.21 -17.15 -4.92
N VAL A 75 -7.05 -17.20 -3.88
CA VAL A 75 -6.70 -16.81 -2.50
C VAL A 75 -5.44 -17.52 -2.00
N LEU A 76 -5.36 -18.84 -2.18
CA LEU A 76 -4.22 -19.63 -1.67
C LEU A 76 -2.91 -19.26 -2.37
N ASN A 77 -2.96 -19.01 -3.68
CA ASN A 77 -1.79 -18.59 -4.44
C ASN A 77 -1.37 -17.18 -4.00
N ARG A 78 -2.33 -16.26 -3.87
CA ARG A 78 -2.07 -14.90 -3.42
C ARG A 78 -1.48 -14.84 -2.00
N VAL A 79 -1.92 -15.72 -1.10
CA VAL A 79 -1.33 -15.84 0.25
C VAL A 79 0.16 -16.19 0.17
N LYS A 80 0.54 -17.17 -0.66
CA LYS A 80 1.94 -17.57 -0.83
C LYS A 80 2.80 -16.46 -1.44
N GLU A 81 2.27 -15.76 -2.45
CA GLU A 81 2.94 -14.62 -3.06
C GLU A 81 3.23 -13.51 -2.04
N ILE A 82 2.23 -13.10 -1.26
CA ILE A 82 2.38 -12.07 -0.23
C ILE A 82 3.42 -12.51 0.80
N TYR A 83 3.38 -13.77 1.24
CA TYR A 83 4.39 -14.27 2.18
C TYR A 83 5.81 -14.18 1.60
N ASN A 84 6.03 -14.65 0.37
CA ASN A 84 7.35 -14.63 -0.26
C ASN A 84 7.87 -13.22 -0.57
N GLU A 85 6.96 -12.29 -0.85
CA GLU A 85 7.31 -10.93 -1.21
C GLU A 85 7.72 -10.07 0.00
N PHE A 86 7.10 -10.32 1.18
CA PHE A 86 7.23 -9.43 2.35
C PHE A 86 7.73 -10.11 3.64
N LEU A 87 7.54 -11.42 3.82
CA LEU A 87 7.70 -12.09 5.12
C LEU A 87 8.68 -13.27 5.10
N SER A 88 8.97 -13.84 3.93
CA SER A 88 9.94 -14.93 3.83
C SER A 88 11.35 -14.45 4.22
N PRO A 89 12.20 -15.32 4.76
CA PRO A 89 13.61 -15.00 4.96
C PRO A 89 14.23 -14.51 3.65
N GLY A 90 14.82 -13.30 3.66
CA GLY A 90 15.41 -12.69 2.46
C GLY A 90 14.40 -12.10 1.47
N ALA A 91 13.15 -11.87 1.87
CA ALA A 91 12.16 -11.16 1.06
C ALA A 91 12.69 -9.80 0.60
N TYR A 92 12.51 -9.48 -0.69
CA TYR A 92 13.02 -8.23 -1.28
C TYR A 92 12.35 -6.99 -0.66
N TYR A 93 11.05 -7.09 -0.34
CA TYR A 93 10.29 -6.03 0.33
C TYR A 93 10.02 -6.41 1.80
N SER A 94 11.03 -6.92 2.51
CA SER A 94 10.88 -7.38 3.89
C SER A 94 10.34 -6.27 4.79
N ILE A 95 9.23 -6.56 5.49
CA ILE A 95 8.59 -5.61 6.42
C ILE A 95 9.03 -5.88 7.86
N ASN A 96 9.05 -4.83 8.67
CA ASN A 96 9.36 -4.93 10.09
C ASN A 96 8.10 -5.22 10.91
N ILE A 97 7.93 -6.48 11.34
CA ILE A 97 6.89 -6.89 12.29
C ILE A 97 7.50 -7.64 13.48
N ASP A 98 6.86 -7.53 14.63
CA ASP A 98 7.31 -8.23 15.84
C ASP A 98 7.28 -9.77 15.66
N GLN A 99 8.12 -10.47 16.42
CA GLN A 99 8.26 -11.94 16.29
C GLN A 99 6.95 -12.69 16.59
N ARG A 100 6.10 -12.15 17.49
CA ARG A 100 4.84 -12.75 17.87
C ARG A 100 3.86 -12.73 16.69
N VAL A 101 3.71 -11.59 16.02
CA VAL A 101 2.88 -11.43 14.82
C VAL A 101 3.41 -12.32 13.71
N MET A 102 4.73 -12.34 13.48
CA MET A 102 5.35 -13.21 12.48
C MET A 102 5.01 -14.69 12.70
N ASN A 103 5.12 -15.18 13.94
CA ASN A 103 4.80 -16.57 14.28
C ASN A 103 3.32 -16.88 14.08
N LEU A 104 2.42 -15.95 14.45
CA LEU A 104 0.99 -16.10 14.22
C LEU A 104 0.65 -16.16 12.74
N THR A 105 1.22 -15.26 11.92
CA THR A 105 1.03 -15.27 10.47
C THR A 105 1.52 -16.58 9.84
N LYS A 106 2.69 -17.08 10.25
CA LYS A 106 3.20 -18.38 9.78
C LYS A 106 2.27 -19.53 10.15
N ASN A 107 1.77 -19.54 11.39
CA ASN A 107 0.81 -20.53 11.85
C ASN A 107 -0.48 -20.51 11.01
N ASN A 108 -1.06 -19.33 10.79
CA ASN A 108 -2.25 -19.15 9.96
C ASN A 108 -2.03 -19.63 8.52
N MET A 109 -0.85 -19.38 7.96
CA MET A 109 -0.50 -19.80 6.60
C MET A 109 -0.35 -21.32 6.45
N ILE A 110 0.19 -21.99 7.47
CA ILE A 110 0.41 -23.45 7.46
C ILE A 110 -0.90 -24.20 7.69
N ASN A 111 -1.69 -23.77 8.67
CA ASN A 111 -2.84 -24.55 9.12
C ASN A 111 -4.13 -24.19 8.37
N PHE A 112 -4.40 -22.89 8.13
CA PHE A 112 -5.66 -22.43 7.54
C PHE A 112 -5.49 -21.18 6.67
N PRO A 113 -4.74 -21.26 5.55
CA PRO A 113 -4.55 -20.12 4.66
C PRO A 113 -5.89 -19.66 4.07
N ASN A 114 -6.23 -18.38 4.26
CA ASN A 114 -7.48 -17.79 3.84
C ASN A 114 -7.33 -16.26 3.64
N ARG A 115 -8.44 -15.57 3.35
CA ARG A 115 -8.45 -14.12 3.07
C ARG A 115 -8.00 -13.23 4.22
N TYR A 116 -8.03 -13.76 5.44
CA TYR A 116 -7.72 -13.06 6.69
C TYR A 116 -6.38 -13.53 7.29
N THR A 117 -5.57 -14.30 6.55
CA THR A 117 -4.29 -14.86 7.03
C THR A 117 -3.34 -13.78 7.56
N PHE A 118 -3.41 -12.56 7.02
CA PHE A 118 -2.52 -11.46 7.34
C PHE A 118 -3.15 -10.36 8.22
N ASP A 119 -4.38 -10.50 8.72
CA ASP A 119 -5.09 -9.40 9.42
C ASP A 119 -4.24 -8.80 10.56
N GLU A 120 -3.64 -9.65 11.41
CA GLU A 120 -2.78 -9.20 12.52
C GLU A 120 -1.50 -8.48 12.04
N ALA A 121 -0.89 -8.97 10.96
CA ALA A 121 0.28 -8.33 10.37
C ALA A 121 -0.08 -7.01 9.69
N GLN A 122 -1.24 -6.96 9.02
CA GLN A 122 -1.77 -5.77 8.40
C GLN A 122 -2.02 -4.68 9.43
N ASP A 123 -2.67 -5.03 10.55
CA ASP A 123 -2.93 -4.09 11.65
C ASP A 123 -1.65 -3.59 12.30
N HIS A 124 -0.64 -4.45 12.46
CA HIS A 124 0.67 -4.05 12.96
C HIS A 124 1.32 -2.99 12.06
N ILE A 125 1.36 -3.25 10.75
CA ILE A 125 1.97 -2.34 9.76
C ILE A 125 1.16 -1.04 9.61
N PHE A 126 -0.16 -1.12 9.65
CA PHE A 126 -1.02 0.06 9.65
C PHE A 126 -0.71 0.96 10.85
N ASN A 127 -0.60 0.38 12.05
CA ASN A 127 -0.27 1.12 13.26
C ASN A 127 1.14 1.72 13.24
N LEU A 128 2.11 0.98 12.67
CA LEU A 128 3.47 1.46 12.46
C LEU A 128 3.46 2.72 11.57
N MET A 129 2.84 2.65 10.39
CA MET A 129 2.72 3.78 9.48
C MET A 129 1.97 4.96 10.12
N ASN A 130 0.85 4.67 10.81
CA ASN A 130 0.02 5.70 11.44
C ASN A 130 0.78 6.51 12.51
N ARG A 131 1.60 5.83 13.32
CA ARG A 131 2.35 6.48 14.40
C ARG A 131 3.60 7.22 13.91
N ASP A 132 4.23 6.74 12.85
CA ASP A 132 5.51 7.26 12.38
C ASP A 132 5.40 8.04 11.06
N THR A 133 5.36 7.33 9.93
CA THR A 133 5.49 7.93 8.59
C THR A 133 4.31 8.82 8.21
N TYR A 134 3.08 8.50 8.63
CA TYR A 134 1.92 9.37 8.43
C TYR A 134 2.03 10.68 9.22
N ALA A 135 2.46 10.61 10.49
CA ALA A 135 2.67 11.79 11.31
C ALA A 135 3.81 12.68 10.77
N ARG A 136 4.84 12.08 10.14
CA ARG A 136 5.90 12.80 9.44
C ARG A 136 5.41 13.39 8.11
N PHE A 137 4.63 12.65 7.34
CA PHE A 137 4.02 13.12 6.09
C PHE A 137 3.20 14.40 6.29
N LEU A 138 2.34 14.46 7.30
CA LEU A 138 1.54 15.66 7.59
C LEU A 138 2.37 16.88 8.04
N ARG A 139 3.59 16.66 8.55
CA ARG A 139 4.54 17.72 8.92
C ARG A 139 5.50 18.09 7.79
N SER A 140 5.55 17.28 6.73
CA SER A 140 6.46 17.47 5.60
C SER A 140 6.14 18.73 4.82
N GLU A 141 7.16 19.30 4.18
CA GLU A 141 6.97 20.48 3.33
C GLU A 141 6.08 20.16 2.14
N THR A 142 6.18 18.95 1.59
CA THR A 142 5.33 18.47 0.49
C THR A 142 3.84 18.61 0.82
N TYR A 143 3.40 18.19 2.01
CA TYR A 143 2.00 18.31 2.42
C TYR A 143 1.58 19.76 2.68
N LYS A 144 2.46 20.56 3.31
CA LYS A 144 2.19 21.99 3.59
C LYS A 144 2.07 22.81 2.31
N GLU A 145 2.96 22.60 1.35
CA GLU A 145 2.93 23.27 0.04
C GLU A 145 1.64 22.97 -0.72
N LEU A 146 1.15 21.72 -0.70
CA LEU A 146 -0.13 21.36 -1.29
C LEU A 146 -1.30 22.11 -0.64
N LEU A 147 -1.28 22.23 0.69
CA LEU A 147 -2.32 22.95 1.43
C LEU A 147 -2.32 24.47 1.15
N LEU A 148 -1.15 25.05 0.92
CA LEU A 148 -0.95 26.48 0.60
C LEU A 148 -1.18 26.78 -0.89
N GLY A 149 -0.85 25.83 -1.77
CA GLY A 149 -0.99 25.92 -3.23
C GLY A 149 -2.43 26.09 -3.70
N GLY A 150 -3.41 25.71 -2.87
CA GLY A 150 -4.83 26.04 -3.11
C GLY A 150 -5.18 27.53 -2.98
N LYS A 151 -4.23 28.43 -2.70
CA LYS A 151 -4.48 29.87 -2.49
C LYS A 151 -3.50 30.88 -3.14
N LYS A 152 -2.54 30.51 -4.00
CA LYS A 152 -1.65 31.52 -4.62
C LYS A 152 -1.35 31.30 -6.12
N LYS A 153 -1.82 32.25 -6.95
CA LYS A 153 -1.17 32.64 -8.20
C LYS A 153 0.07 33.49 -7.87
N VAL A 154 1.28 32.93 -7.73
CA VAL A 154 2.53 33.70 -7.91
C VAL A 154 3.70 32.75 -8.30
N GLY A 155 4.16 32.84 -9.55
CA GLY A 155 5.59 33.00 -9.87
C GLY A 155 6.62 31.89 -9.63
N MET A 156 6.29 30.61 -9.52
CA MET A 156 7.30 29.53 -9.52
C MET A 156 7.33 28.82 -10.88
N LYS A 157 8.51 28.68 -11.49
CA LYS A 157 8.69 27.96 -12.77
C LYS A 157 8.03 26.57 -12.70
N PRO A 158 7.34 26.12 -13.76
CA PRO A 158 6.49 24.94 -13.71
C PRO A 158 7.34 23.66 -13.69
N GLY A 159 7.79 23.26 -12.50
CA GLY A 159 8.19 21.88 -12.22
C GLY A 159 6.93 21.04 -12.14
N ARG A 160 6.40 20.66 -13.30
CA ARG A 160 5.22 19.80 -13.46
C ARG A 160 5.45 18.50 -12.69
N LEU A 161 4.87 18.37 -11.49
CA LEU A 161 4.69 17.06 -10.86
C LEU A 161 3.65 16.32 -11.72
N SER A 162 4.13 15.57 -12.71
CA SER A 162 3.31 14.61 -13.44
C SER A 162 2.92 13.50 -12.47
N ILE A 163 1.74 13.63 -11.86
CA ILE A 163 1.15 12.57 -11.05
C ILE A 163 0.56 11.55 -12.03
N VAL A 164 1.39 10.57 -12.42
CA VAL A 164 0.88 9.33 -13.03
C VAL A 164 0.24 8.56 -11.90
N ILE A 165 -1.09 8.46 -11.90
CA ILE A 165 -1.83 7.62 -10.95
C ILE A 165 -1.40 6.19 -11.23
N ARG A 166 -0.69 5.57 -10.29
CA ARG A 166 -0.36 4.15 -10.40
C ARG A 166 -1.64 3.34 -10.30
N ASN A 167 -1.92 2.55 -11.33
CA ASN A 167 -3.00 1.58 -11.29
C ASN A 167 -2.55 0.41 -10.39
N PRO A 168 -3.30 0.05 -9.33
CA PRO A 168 -2.92 -1.05 -8.43
C PRO A 168 -2.81 -2.42 -9.12
N VAL A 169 -3.33 -2.55 -10.34
CA VAL A 169 -3.52 -3.84 -11.04
C VAL A 169 -2.32 -4.23 -11.92
N GLU A 170 -1.49 -3.29 -12.37
CA GLU A 170 -0.50 -3.57 -13.43
C GLU A 170 0.85 -4.11 -12.95
N ASN A 171 1.15 -4.03 -11.65
CA ASN A 171 2.44 -4.50 -11.11
C ASN A 171 2.43 -5.92 -10.53
N LEU A 172 1.28 -6.61 -10.51
CA LEU A 172 1.23 -8.02 -10.08
C LEU A 172 1.36 -9.02 -11.24
N SER A 173 1.05 -8.63 -12.48
CA SER A 173 1.13 -9.52 -13.65
C SER A 173 2.52 -9.58 -14.30
N SER A 174 3.40 -8.62 -14.01
CA SER A 174 4.66 -8.45 -14.75
C SER A 174 5.85 -9.28 -14.23
N SER A 175 5.70 -10.02 -13.14
CA SER A 175 6.80 -10.81 -12.54
C SER A 175 6.77 -12.30 -12.87
N SER A 176 5.86 -12.78 -13.74
CA SER A 176 5.70 -14.22 -14.02
C SER A 176 6.52 -14.74 -15.22
N SER A 177 7.39 -13.93 -15.83
CA SER A 177 8.17 -14.36 -17.01
C SER A 177 9.68 -14.13 -16.87
N ALA A 178 10.28 -14.62 -15.79
CA ALA A 178 11.68 -15.01 -15.78
C ALA A 178 11.88 -16.07 -14.68
N LEU A 179 12.76 -17.05 -14.94
CA LEU A 179 13.05 -18.26 -14.15
C LEU A 179 12.29 -19.53 -14.59
N THR A 180 12.45 -19.88 -15.87
CA THR A 180 12.66 -21.29 -16.22
C THR A 180 14.05 -21.73 -15.76
N GLY A 181 14.12 -22.68 -14.84
CA GLY A 181 15.33 -23.48 -14.62
C GLY A 181 15.70 -23.69 -13.16
N GLY A 182 15.59 -24.93 -12.69
CA GLY A 182 16.30 -25.40 -11.51
C GLY A 182 15.43 -26.18 -10.52
N ASN A 183 15.41 -27.50 -10.70
CA ASN A 183 15.05 -28.49 -9.67
C ASN A 183 15.56 -28.07 -8.28
N ASN A 184 14.72 -28.21 -7.26
CA ASN A 184 15.11 -28.66 -5.92
C ASN A 184 13.84 -29.00 -5.10
N GLU A 185 13.27 -30.18 -5.39
CA GLU A 185 12.58 -30.92 -4.34
C GLU A 185 13.60 -31.37 -3.28
N LYS A 186 13.12 -31.55 -2.05
CA LYS A 186 13.79 -32.09 -0.85
C LYS A 186 14.30 -31.07 0.15
N TYR A 187 13.38 -30.47 0.91
CA TYR A 187 13.54 -30.36 2.37
C TYR A 187 12.14 -30.34 2.96
N LEU A 188 11.70 -31.45 3.57
CA LEU A 188 10.70 -31.55 4.66
C LEU A 188 10.25 -33.02 4.84
N LEU A 189 11.18 -33.92 5.16
CA LEU A 189 10.86 -35.18 5.84
C LEU A 189 12.05 -35.53 6.73
N GLY A 190 11.99 -35.09 7.98
CA GLY A 190 12.95 -35.43 9.03
C GLY A 190 12.22 -36.14 10.17
N THR A 191 11.72 -37.35 9.93
CA THR A 191 11.40 -38.29 11.00
C THR A 191 12.62 -39.17 11.22
N SER A 192 13.29 -39.02 12.36
CA SER A 192 14.39 -39.90 12.77
C SER A 192 13.84 -41.04 13.63
N PRO A 193 14.19 -42.31 13.39
CA PRO A 193 13.84 -43.42 14.26
C PRO A 193 14.97 -43.78 15.22
N ARG A 194 14.64 -43.94 16.50
CA ARG A 194 14.98 -45.08 17.39
C ARG A 194 14.43 -44.82 18.78
#